data_AF-A0A1I6GAB4-F1
#
_entry.id   AF-A0A1I6GAB4-F1
#
_cell.length_a   1.000
_cell.length_b   1.000
_cell.length_c   1.000
_cell.angle_alpha   90.00
_cell.angle_beta   90.00
_cell.angle_gamma   90.00
#
_symmetry.space_group_name_H-M   'P 1'
#
loop_
_entity.id
_entity.type
_entity.pdbx_description
1 polymer ?
#
loop_
_entity_poly.entity_id
_entity_poly.type
_entity_poly.pdbx_seq_one_letter_code
_entity_poly.pdbx_strand_id
1 'polypeptide(L)'
;MVDEEADAVVKAVEEIATKYIDMELTPAVRDQILGHIDAHEAILRAMFENRMTVGPKLGVAENEGYFSGKVVGLTGFAKMAVDPTTRESYGTTQILENVRHFAYSVRGLLPAHDEQGE
;
A
#
# COMPACT_ATOMS: atom_id res chain seq x y z
N MET A 1 -12.82 -12.86 -5.69
CA MET A 1 -13.28 -12.09 -4.50
C MET A 1 -12.13 -11.56 -3.64
N VAL A 2 -11.02 -12.31 -3.42
CA VAL A 2 -9.84 -11.79 -2.68
C VAL A 2 -9.07 -10.73 -3.48
N ASP A 3 -8.98 -10.88 -4.80
CA ASP A 3 -8.23 -9.94 -5.66
C ASP A 3 -8.88 -8.54 -5.72
N GLU A 4 -10.21 -8.46 -5.64
CA GLU A 4 -10.97 -7.19 -5.62
C GLU A 4 -10.77 -6.43 -4.30
N GLU A 5 -10.54 -7.16 -3.20
CA GLU A 5 -10.33 -6.57 -1.88
C GLU A 5 -8.92 -5.99 -1.74
N ALA A 6 -7.91 -6.69 -2.26
CA ALA A 6 -6.53 -6.20 -2.29
C ALA A 6 -6.39 -4.93 -3.14
N ASP A 7 -6.99 -4.91 -4.33
CA ASP A 7 -6.96 -3.72 -5.19
C ASP A 7 -7.67 -2.53 -4.55
N ALA A 8 -8.82 -2.77 -3.90
CA ALA A 8 -9.54 -1.74 -3.17
C ALA A 8 -8.71 -1.12 -2.04
N VAL A 9 -7.99 -1.94 -1.27
CA VAL A 9 -7.12 -1.45 -0.19
C VAL A 9 -5.94 -0.65 -0.74
N VAL A 10 -5.28 -1.12 -1.80
CA VAL A 10 -4.19 -0.36 -2.45
C VAL A 10 -4.71 0.97 -2.99
N LYS A 11 -5.87 0.96 -3.65
CA LYS A 11 -6.50 2.15 -4.20
C LYS A 11 -6.88 3.15 -3.11
N ALA A 12 -7.38 2.68 -1.96
CA ALA A 12 -7.68 3.54 -0.82
C ALA A 12 -6.42 4.29 -0.33
N VAL A 13 -5.26 3.62 -0.28
CA VAL A 13 -3.99 4.27 0.09
C VAL A 13 -3.57 5.33 -0.96
N GLU A 14 -3.73 5.04 -2.25
CA GLU A 14 -3.45 6.01 -3.34
C GLU A 14 -4.38 7.24 -3.29
N GLU A 15 -5.66 7.02 -3.01
CA GLU A 15 -6.67 8.08 -2.87
C GLU A 15 -6.38 8.96 -1.65
N ILE A 16 -5.99 8.37 -0.51
CA ILE A 16 -5.54 9.10 0.67
C ILE A 16 -4.35 10.00 0.31
N ALA A 17 -3.30 9.44 -0.30
CA ALA A 17 -2.11 10.20 -0.64
C ALA A 17 -2.44 11.38 -1.58
N THR A 18 -3.19 11.10 -2.66
CA THR A 18 -3.57 12.13 -3.64
C THR A 18 -4.44 13.22 -3.02
N LYS A 19 -5.40 12.83 -2.17
CA LYS A 19 -6.33 13.77 -1.54
C LYS A 19 -5.65 14.73 -0.58
N TYR A 20 -4.72 14.24 0.23
CA TYR A 20 -4.21 15.00 1.38
C TYR A 20 -2.84 15.67 1.16
N ILE A 21 -2.15 15.41 0.03
CA ILE A 21 -0.77 15.89 -0.18
C ILE A 21 -0.57 17.41 -0.13
N ASP A 22 -1.58 18.20 -0.50
CA ASP A 22 -1.52 19.67 -0.45
C ASP A 22 -2.49 20.26 0.56
N MET A 23 -3.07 19.43 1.44
CA MET A 23 -4.02 19.86 2.46
C MET A 23 -3.32 20.22 3.77
N GLU A 24 -3.71 21.36 4.35
CA GLU A 24 -3.36 21.67 5.74
C GLU A 24 -4.33 20.95 6.68
N LEU A 25 -3.83 19.95 7.40
CA LEU A 25 -4.62 19.13 8.33
C LEU A 25 -4.35 19.52 9.77
N THR A 26 -5.42 19.59 10.57
CA THR A 26 -5.30 19.67 12.03
C THR A 26 -4.64 18.39 12.56
N PRO A 27 -3.94 18.43 13.71
CA PRO A 27 -3.30 17.25 14.29
C PRO A 27 -4.26 16.06 14.46
N ALA A 28 -5.46 16.31 14.98
CA ALA A 28 -6.45 15.25 15.20
C ALA A 28 -6.88 14.55 13.89
N VAL A 29 -7.08 15.32 12.80
CA VAL A 29 -7.45 14.75 11.49
C VAL A 29 -6.27 13.99 10.88
N ARG A 30 -5.06 14.53 11.01
CA ARG A 30 -3.83 13.87 10.56
C ARG A 30 -3.66 12.51 11.22
N ASP A 31 -3.75 12.46 12.55
CA ASP A 31 -3.59 11.22 13.32
C ASP A 31 -4.64 10.17 12.94
N GLN A 32 -5.88 10.59 12.70
CA GLN A 32 -6.93 9.69 12.24
C GLN A 32 -6.59 9.08 10.87
N ILE A 33 -6.13 9.89 9.91
CA ILE A 33 -5.79 9.42 8.56
C ILE A 33 -4.55 8.51 8.61
N LEU A 34 -3.54 8.85 9.42
CA LEU A 34 -2.37 8.00 9.63
C LEU A 34 -2.77 6.63 10.17
N GLY A 35 -3.70 6.61 11.15
CA GLY A 35 -4.26 5.35 11.66
C GLY A 35 -5.01 4.53 10.61
N HIS A 36 -5.68 5.16 9.64
CA HIS A 36 -6.28 4.45 8.52
C HIS A 36 -5.21 3.83 7.60
N ILE A 37 -4.10 4.54 7.34
CA ILE A 37 -2.99 3.99 6.55
C ILE A 37 -2.38 2.78 7.28
N ASP A 38 -2.20 2.84 8.60
CA ASP A 38 -1.69 1.72 9.41
C ASP A 38 -2.63 0.50 9.35
N ALA A 39 -3.95 0.72 9.39
CA ALA A 39 -4.93 -0.33 9.23
C ALA A 39 -4.85 -0.99 7.84
N HIS A 40 -4.71 -0.20 6.77
CA HIS A 40 -4.52 -0.72 5.42
C HIS A 40 -3.22 -1.51 5.28
N GLU A 41 -2.12 -1.06 5.89
CA GLU A 41 -0.87 -1.82 5.94
C GLU A 41 -1.07 -3.21 6.56
N ALA A 42 -1.75 -3.29 7.70
CA ALA A 42 -2.02 -4.56 8.38
C ALA A 42 -2.87 -5.50 7.51
N ILE A 43 -3.88 -4.97 6.81
CA ILE A 43 -4.72 -5.75 5.90
C ILE A 43 -3.89 -6.32 4.74
N LEU A 44 -3.05 -5.51 4.10
CA LEU A 44 -2.20 -5.97 2.98
C LEU A 44 -1.23 -7.08 3.42
N ARG A 45 -0.69 -6.98 4.64
CA ARG A 45 0.16 -8.04 5.23
C ARG A 45 -0.61 -9.34 5.44
N ALA A 46 -1.80 -9.26 6.04
CA ALA A 46 -2.65 -10.43 6.26
C ALA A 46 -3.07 -11.10 4.93
N MET A 47 -3.39 -10.30 3.90
CA MET A 47 -3.70 -10.81 2.57
C MET A 47 -2.52 -11.56 1.95
N PHE A 48 -1.30 -11.03 2.09
CA PHE A 48 -0.10 -11.69 1.58
C PHE A 48 0.25 -12.96 2.35
N GLU A 49 0.12 -12.96 3.69
CA GLU A 49 0.30 -14.16 4.51
C GLU A 49 -0.68 -15.27 4.11
N ASN A 50 -1.94 -14.92 3.89
CA ASN A 50 -2.94 -15.85 3.37
C ASN A 50 -2.52 -16.38 1.99
N ARG A 51 -2.13 -15.47 1.08
CA ARG A 51 -1.64 -15.82 -0.27
C ARG A 51 -0.43 -16.77 -0.24
N MET A 52 0.50 -16.59 0.68
CA MET A 52 1.65 -17.48 0.87
C MET A 52 1.26 -18.87 1.35
N THR A 53 0.14 -18.97 2.07
CA THR A 53 -0.37 -20.23 2.62
C THR A 53 -1.21 -21.02 1.61
N VAL A 54 -2.06 -20.33 0.82
CA VAL A 54 -3.09 -20.98 -0.03
C VAL A 54 -2.87 -20.82 -1.53
N GLY A 55 -2.03 -19.88 -1.96
CA GLY A 55 -1.81 -19.59 -3.39
C GLY A 55 -0.58 -20.30 -3.99
N PRO A 56 -0.34 -20.13 -5.31
CA PRO A 56 0.79 -20.76 -5.99
C PRO A 56 2.14 -20.32 -5.42
N LYS A 57 3.14 -21.20 -5.46
CA LYS A 57 4.49 -20.86 -4.97
C LYS A 57 5.05 -19.66 -5.74
N LEU A 58 5.42 -18.62 -5.00
CA LEU A 58 6.11 -17.46 -5.54
C LEU A 58 7.58 -17.80 -5.84
N GLY A 59 8.20 -17.06 -6.76
CA GLY A 59 9.63 -17.20 -7.06
C GLY A 59 10.50 -16.81 -5.86
N VAL A 60 11.77 -17.22 -5.86
CA VAL A 60 12.74 -16.87 -4.79
C VAL A 60 12.90 -15.35 -4.61
N ALA A 61 12.66 -14.57 -5.67
CA ALA A 61 12.68 -13.12 -5.68
C ALA A 61 11.43 -12.46 -5.02
N GLU A 62 10.34 -13.20 -4.88
CA GLU A 62 9.02 -12.73 -4.44
C GLU A 62 8.70 -13.30 -3.05
N ASN A 63 9.66 -13.12 -2.13
CA ASN A 63 9.53 -13.58 -0.75
C ASN A 63 8.85 -12.53 0.15
N GLU A 64 8.52 -12.94 1.38
CA GLU A 64 7.91 -12.08 2.41
C GLU A 64 8.68 -10.78 2.65
N GLY A 65 10.02 -10.83 2.63
CA GLY A 65 10.85 -9.64 2.77
C GLY A 65 10.65 -8.65 1.62
N TYR A 66 10.56 -9.14 0.39
CA TYR A 66 10.30 -8.31 -0.77
C TYR A 66 8.92 -7.64 -0.68
N PHE A 67 7.87 -8.41 -0.39
CA PHE A 67 6.52 -7.86 -0.23
C PHE A 67 6.43 -6.84 0.91
N SER A 68 6.98 -7.18 2.07
CA SER A 68 7.03 -6.29 3.24
C SER A 68 7.70 -4.96 2.89
N GLY A 69 8.82 -4.99 2.14
CA GLY A 69 9.48 -3.78 1.65
C GLY A 69 8.60 -2.94 0.73
N LYS A 70 7.78 -3.57 -0.12
CA LYS A 70 6.85 -2.86 -1.01
C LYS A 70 5.68 -2.22 -0.27
N VAL A 71 5.11 -2.93 0.71
CA VAL A 71 4.04 -2.38 1.55
C VAL A 71 4.54 -1.21 2.39
N VAL A 72 5.71 -1.34 3.03
CA VAL A 72 6.34 -0.25 3.79
C VAL A 72 6.64 0.96 2.89
N GLY A 73 7.09 0.72 1.66
CA GLY A 73 7.26 1.79 0.68
C GLY A 73 5.95 2.51 0.38
N LEU A 74 4.90 1.76 0.02
CA LEU A 74 3.57 2.31 -0.28
C LEU A 74 3.02 3.15 0.89
N THR A 75 2.97 2.57 2.09
CA THR A 75 2.35 3.20 3.25
C THR A 75 3.23 4.35 3.77
N GLY A 76 4.55 4.22 3.71
CA GLY A 76 5.50 5.27 4.08
C GLY A 76 5.33 6.54 3.24
N PHE A 77 5.28 6.42 1.91
CA PHE A 77 5.05 7.60 1.05
C PHE A 77 3.63 8.16 1.20
N ALA A 78 2.61 7.34 1.44
CA ALA A 78 1.27 7.83 1.76
C ALA A 78 1.24 8.61 3.09
N LYS A 79 1.97 8.16 4.12
CA LYS A 79 2.12 8.89 5.38
C LYS A 79 2.85 10.21 5.17
N MET A 80 3.87 10.27 4.32
CA MET A 80 4.53 11.53 3.94
C MET A 80 3.60 12.51 3.22
N ALA A 81 2.64 12.01 2.42
CA ALA A 81 1.62 12.86 1.83
C ALA A 81 0.71 13.48 2.90
N VAL A 82 0.34 12.72 3.94
CA VAL A 82 -0.55 13.16 5.04
C VAL A 82 0.17 14.02 6.07
N ASP A 83 1.44 13.74 6.37
CA ASP A 83 2.28 14.48 7.31
C ASP A 83 3.50 15.10 6.61
N PRO A 84 3.40 16.37 6.19
CA PRO A 84 4.49 17.08 5.52
C PRO A 84 5.79 17.15 6.31
N THR A 85 5.73 17.02 7.64
CA THR A 85 6.93 17.09 8.50
C THR A 85 7.85 15.88 8.32
N THR A 86 7.32 14.79 7.75
CA THR A 86 8.06 13.54 7.49
C THR A 86 8.60 13.43 6.06
N ARG A 87 8.36 14.44 5.20
CA ARG A 87 8.73 14.40 3.77
C ARG A 87 10.24 14.45 3.51
N GLU A 88 11.05 14.78 4.51
CA GLU A 88 12.49 15.01 4.35
C GLU A 88 12.81 15.93 3.15
N SER A 89 13.43 15.39 2.09
CA SER A 89 13.77 16.09 0.84
C SER A 89 12.84 15.78 -0.34
N TYR A 90 11.83 14.94 -0.13
CA TYR A 90 10.91 14.50 -1.20
C TYR A 90 9.92 15.61 -1.56
N GLY A 91 9.86 15.95 -2.85
CA GLY A 91 8.83 16.82 -3.41
C GLY A 91 7.47 16.11 -3.54
N THR A 92 6.38 16.87 -3.64
CA THR A 92 5.03 16.32 -3.74
C THR A 92 4.86 15.37 -4.93
N THR A 93 5.36 15.75 -6.11
CA THR A 93 5.39 14.89 -7.31
C THR A 93 6.10 13.57 -7.04
N GLN A 94 7.28 13.63 -6.42
CA GLN A 94 8.10 12.44 -6.13
C GLN A 94 7.39 11.50 -5.14
N ILE A 95 6.68 12.05 -4.16
CA ILE A 95 5.87 11.26 -3.21
C ILE A 95 4.76 10.51 -3.96
N LEU A 96 3.98 11.20 -4.81
CA LEU A 96 2.88 10.56 -5.56
C LEU A 96 3.38 9.52 -6.56
N GLU A 97 4.52 9.79 -7.21
CA GLU A 97 5.16 8.82 -8.11
C GLU A 97 5.60 7.56 -7.36
N ASN A 98 6.19 7.71 -6.17
CA ASN A 98 6.55 6.56 -5.35
C ASN A 98 5.32 5.80 -4.86
N VAL A 99 4.25 6.49 -4.42
CA VAL A 99 2.98 5.84 -4.05
C VAL A 99 2.48 4.96 -5.19
N ARG A 100 2.41 5.48 -6.43
CA ARG A 100 1.99 4.71 -7.62
C ARG A 100 2.94 3.55 -7.93
N HIS A 101 4.25 3.75 -7.81
CA HIS A 101 5.25 2.72 -8.06
C HIS A 101 5.11 1.53 -7.09
N PHE A 102 4.98 1.82 -5.79
CA PHE A 102 4.80 0.78 -4.79
C PHE A 102 3.40 0.15 -4.87
N ALA A 103 2.36 0.92 -5.16
CA ALA A 103 1.01 0.40 -5.39
C ALA A 103 0.99 -0.62 -6.54
N TYR A 104 1.63 -0.31 -7.68
CA TYR A 104 1.81 -1.25 -8.78
C TYR A 104 2.55 -2.53 -8.34
N SER A 105 3.63 -2.38 -7.56
CA SER A 105 4.41 -3.52 -7.07
C SER A 105 3.60 -4.42 -6.13
N VAL A 106 2.84 -3.82 -5.19
CA VAL A 106 2.00 -4.55 -4.23
C VAL A 106 0.87 -5.29 -4.96
N ARG A 107 0.21 -4.64 -5.92
CA ARG A 107 -0.83 -5.28 -6.76
C ARG A 107 -0.32 -6.47 -7.56
N GLY A 108 0.94 -6.45 -8.00
CA GLY A 108 1.55 -7.57 -8.72
C GLY A 108 1.89 -8.77 -7.83
N LEU A 109 1.97 -8.57 -6.51
CA LEU A 109 2.34 -9.60 -5.52
C LEU A 109 1.16 -10.17 -4.74
N LEU A 110 0.05 -9.43 -4.66
CA LEU A 110 -1.21 -9.88 -4.08
C LEU A 110 -2.16 -10.69 -4.99
N PRO A 111 -1.97 -10.88 -6.32
CA PRO A 111 -2.88 -11.71 -7.07
C PRO A 111 -2.62 -13.19 -6.74
N ALA A 112 -3.69 -13.90 -6.39
CA ALA A 112 -3.93 -15.24 -6.93
C ALA A 112 -5.35 -15.72 -6.59
N HIS A 113 -6.20 -15.71 -7.61
CA HIS A 113 -6.76 -16.94 -8.14
C HIS A 113 -6.77 -16.84 -9.66
N ASP A 114 -6.00 -17.68 -10.35
CA ASP A 114 -6.35 -17.99 -11.73
C ASP A 114 -7.76 -18.58 -11.70
N GLU A 115 -8.69 -17.96 -12.41
CA GLU A 115 -9.86 -18.64 -12.97
C GLU A 115 -9.36 -19.70 -13.97
N GLN A 116 -8.71 -20.76 -13.50
CA GLN A 116 -8.47 -21.97 -14.29
C GLN A 116 -9.31 -23.07 -13.70
N GLY A 117 -10.58 -23.07 -14.11
CA GLY A 117 -11.57 -24.03 -13.68
C GLY A 117 -12.87 -23.97 -14.48
N GLU A 118 -12.79 -23.83 -15.81
CA GLU A 118 -13.78 -24.40 -16.75
C GLU A 118 -13.08 -24.95 -18.00
#